data_AF-X8DEC8-F1
#
_entry.id   AF-X8DEC8-F1
#
_cell.length_a   1.000
_cell.length_b   1.000
_cell.length_c   1.000
_cell.angle_alpha   90.00
_cell.angle_beta   90.00
_cell.angle_gamma   90.00
#
_symmetry.space_group_name_H-M   'P 1'
#
loop_
_entity.id
_entity.type
_entity.pdbx_description
1 polymer ?
#
loop_
_entity_poly.entity_id
_entity_poly.type
_entity_poly.pdbx_seq_one_letter_code
_entity_poly.pdbx_strand_id
1 'polypeptide(L)'
;MSYLLETILACAPQASLDARDHWPLHDALRDLDEWIQRDAQHHRLWCSAGLPELHFVTDPDVGYRARGVTKAIWRLVNEGILVCVDGSDGRSRFELDANTVSRIRREVMRLAPDCAAALQRTGQRFAQNAVVAS
;
A
#
# COMPACT_ATOMS: atom_id res chain seq x y z
N MET A 1 -8.59 5.03 0.69
CA MET A 1 -7.12 5.16 0.60
C MET A 1 -6.42 4.64 1.84
N SER A 2 -6.70 5.13 3.06
CA SER A 2 -6.05 4.63 4.29
C SER A 2 -6.13 3.12 4.47
N TYR A 3 -7.34 2.54 4.39
CA TYR A 3 -7.52 1.08 4.45
C TYR A 3 -6.71 0.30 3.39
N LEU A 4 -6.61 0.84 2.17
CA LEU A 4 -5.81 0.22 1.10
C LEU A 4 -4.32 0.21 1.47
N LEU A 5 -3.80 1.30 2.03
CA LEU A 5 -2.41 1.37 2.49
C LEU A 5 -2.14 0.42 3.65
N GLU A 6 -3.02 0.39 4.66
CA GLU A 6 -2.94 -0.59 5.76
C GLU A 6 -2.87 -2.01 5.22
N THR A 7 -3.70 -2.30 4.21
CA THR A 7 -3.78 -3.62 3.58
C THR A 7 -2.49 -4.00 2.85
N ILE A 8 -1.96 -3.10 2.02
CA ILE A 8 -0.70 -3.32 1.29
C ILE A 8 0.45 -3.56 2.27
N LEU A 9 0.55 -2.75 3.33
CA LEU A 9 1.59 -2.88 4.35
C LEU A 9 1.42 -4.16 5.18
N ALA A 10 0.20 -4.57 5.53
CA ALA A 10 -0.06 -5.83 6.22
C ALA A 10 0.28 -7.08 5.38
N CYS A 11 0.19 -6.96 4.05
CA CYS A 11 0.64 -7.95 3.07
C CYS A 11 2.17 -7.96 2.89
N ALA A 12 2.89 -6.97 3.44
CA ALA A 12 4.34 -6.79 3.32
C ALA A 12 4.98 -6.55 4.70
N PRO A 13 4.82 -7.45 5.68
CA PRO A 13 5.20 -7.20 7.07
C PRO A 13 6.70 -6.95 7.29
N GLN A 14 7.55 -7.42 6.36
CA GLN A 14 8.99 -7.21 6.39
C GLN A 14 9.45 -5.91 5.70
N ALA A 15 8.52 -5.16 5.11
CA ALA A 15 8.81 -3.92 4.42
C ALA A 15 8.29 -2.74 5.24
N SER A 16 9.19 -1.81 5.51
CA SER A 16 8.85 -0.52 6.12
C SER A 16 8.78 0.55 5.03
N LEU A 17 7.92 1.53 5.24
CA LEU A 17 7.74 2.66 4.33
C LEU A 17 8.73 3.76 4.71
N ASP A 18 9.66 4.12 3.84
CA ASP A 18 10.56 5.26 4.09
C ASP A 18 9.73 6.53 4.33
N ALA A 19 10.06 7.32 5.36
CA ALA A 19 9.26 8.48 5.75
C ALA A 19 9.36 9.67 4.77
N ARG A 20 10.36 9.66 3.90
CA ARG A 20 10.64 10.72 2.92
C ARG A 20 10.35 10.27 1.51
N ASP A 21 10.66 9.01 1.19
CA ASP A 21 10.60 8.50 -0.17
C ASP A 21 9.59 7.35 -0.34
N HIS A 22 8.44 7.68 -0.91
CA HIS A 22 7.34 6.75 -1.10
C HIS A 22 7.25 6.19 -2.53
N TRP A 23 8.26 6.40 -3.40
CA TRP A 23 8.19 5.90 -4.78
C TRP A 23 7.92 4.39 -4.87
N PRO A 24 8.47 3.50 -4.00
CA PRO A 24 8.22 2.07 -4.09
C PRO A 24 6.74 1.71 -3.95
N LEU A 25 6.02 2.46 -3.11
CA LEU A 25 4.59 2.30 -2.88
C LEU A 25 3.77 2.81 -4.07
N HIS A 26 4.17 3.94 -4.66
CA HIS A 26 3.49 4.48 -5.83
C HIS A 26 3.60 3.57 -7.05
N ASP A 27 4.78 2.99 -7.28
CA ASP A 27 4.99 2.02 -8.35
C ASP A 27 4.15 0.75 -8.15
N ALA A 28 4.14 0.20 -6.93
CA ALA A 28 3.30 -0.97 -6.63
C ALA A 28 1.79 -0.69 -6.79
N LEU A 29 1.33 0.52 -6.45
CA LEU A 29 -0.06 0.95 -6.68
C LEU A 29 -0.39 1.07 -8.17
N ARG A 30 0.58 1.42 -9.02
CA ARG A 30 0.37 1.48 -10.47
C ARG A 30 0.17 0.08 -11.05
N ASP A 31 0.98 -0.89 -10.65
CA ASP A 31 0.81 -2.29 -11.07
C ASP A 31 -0.57 -2.85 -10.62
N LEU A 32 -1.05 -2.41 -9.45
CA LEU A 32 -2.40 -2.72 -8.98
C LEU A 32 -3.47 -2.10 -9.87
N ASP A 33 -3.33 -0.82 -10.24
CA ASP A 33 -4.27 -0.14 -11.13
C ASP A 33 -4.32 -0.81 -12.51
N GLU A 34 -3.17 -1.17 -13.08
CA GLU A 34 -3.11 -1.93 -14.33
C GLU A 34 -3.87 -3.25 -14.25
N TRP A 35 -3.80 -3.96 -13.11
CA TRP A 35 -4.59 -5.16 -12.87
C TRP A 35 -6.10 -4.86 -12.79
N ILE A 36 -6.49 -3.79 -12.06
CA ILE A 36 -7.90 -3.37 -11.92
C ILE A 36 -8.49 -3.02 -13.29
N GLN A 37 -7.74 -2.27 -14.10
CA GLN A 37 -8.18 -1.77 -15.41
C GLN A 37 -8.07 -2.81 -16.53
N ARG A 38 -7.42 -3.95 -16.28
CA ARG A 38 -7.19 -5.00 -17.28
C ARG A 38 -8.48 -5.49 -17.93
N ASP A 39 -9.55 -5.64 -17.14
CA ASP A 39 -10.87 -6.00 -17.64
C ASP A 39 -12.01 -5.55 -16.70
N ALA A 40 -13.23 -5.57 -17.23
CA ALA A 40 -14.42 -5.14 -16.51
C ALA A 40 -14.80 -6.06 -15.34
N GLN A 41 -14.27 -7.29 -15.26
CA GLN A 41 -14.53 -8.20 -14.14
C GLN A 41 -13.67 -7.80 -12.94
N HIS A 42 -12.37 -7.55 -13.12
CA HIS A 42 -11.49 -7.08 -12.05
C HIS A 42 -11.97 -5.76 -11.46
N HIS A 43 -12.34 -4.79 -12.31
CA HIS A 43 -12.90 -3.52 -11.85
C HIS A 43 -14.18 -3.72 -11.01
N ARG A 44 -15.11 -4.58 -11.46
CA ARG A 44 -16.34 -4.88 -10.71
C ARG A 44 -16.06 -5.54 -9.36
N LEU A 45 -15.12 -6.49 -9.31
CA LEU A 45 -14.69 -7.14 -8.06
C LEU A 45 -14.05 -6.15 -7.09
N TRP A 46 -13.22 -5.25 -7.61
CA TRP A 46 -12.56 -4.21 -6.82
C TRP A 46 -13.57 -3.24 -6.19
N CYS A 47 -14.51 -2.73 -6.99
CA CYS A 47 -15.56 -1.84 -6.50
C CYS A 47 -16.51 -2.53 -5.52
N SER A 48 -16.89 -3.79 -5.76
CA SER A 48 -17.79 -4.54 -4.88
C SER A 48 -17.16 -4.87 -3.53
N ALA A 49 -15.83 -4.97 -3.48
CA ALA A 49 -15.06 -5.08 -2.24
C ALA A 49 -15.00 -3.77 -1.42
N GLY A 50 -15.56 -2.67 -1.95
CA GLY A 50 -15.52 -1.35 -1.30
C GLY A 50 -14.13 -0.70 -1.31
N LEU A 51 -13.24 -1.17 -2.19
CA LEU A 51 -11.88 -0.63 -2.32
C LEU A 51 -11.90 0.66 -3.15
N PRO A 52 -11.03 1.64 -2.82
CA PRO A 52 -11.04 2.93 -3.49
C PRO A 52 -10.58 2.82 -4.94
N GLU A 53 -11.15 3.65 -5.81
CA GLU A 53 -10.58 3.87 -7.14
C GLU A 53 -9.20 4.53 -7.01
N LEU A 54 -8.28 4.13 -7.89
CA LEU A 54 -6.95 4.69 -7.96
C LEU A 54 -6.90 5.78 -9.02
N HIS A 55 -6.28 6.90 -8.68
CA HIS A 55 -6.07 8.00 -9.60
C HIS A 55 -4.61 8.43 -9.52
N PHE A 56 -3.98 8.61 -10.67
CA PHE A 56 -2.57 8.99 -10.75
C PHE A 56 -2.42 10.37 -11.36
N VAL A 57 -1.39 11.09 -10.92
CA VAL A 57 -0.93 12.34 -11.51
C VAL A 57 0.55 12.20 -11.83
N THR A 58 1.01 12.82 -12.91
CA THR A 58 2.43 12.91 -13.24
C THR A 58 3.17 13.66 -12.14
N ASP A 59 4.33 13.14 -11.72
CA ASP A 59 5.12 13.69 -10.63
C ASP A 59 6.61 13.53 -10.93
N PRO A 60 7.45 14.55 -10.74
CA PRO A 60 8.87 14.48 -11.11
C PRO A 60 9.68 13.50 -10.26
N ASP A 61 9.26 13.27 -9.01
CA ASP A 61 10.03 12.46 -8.06
C ASP A 61 9.73 10.97 -8.21
N VAL A 62 8.47 10.62 -8.52
CA VAL A 62 8.01 9.22 -8.55
C VAL A 62 7.44 8.78 -9.91
N GLY A 63 7.51 9.65 -10.93
CA GLY A 63 6.93 9.46 -12.26
C GLY A 63 5.40 9.59 -12.27
N TYR A 64 4.72 8.70 -11.54
CA TYR A 64 3.27 8.71 -11.37
C TYR A 64 2.88 8.57 -9.89
N ARG A 65 2.35 9.65 -9.32
CA ARG A 65 1.91 9.70 -7.93
C ARG A 65 0.44 9.31 -7.82
N ALA A 66 0.17 8.26 -7.04
CA ALA A 66 -1.19 7.90 -6.67
C ALA A 66 -1.77 8.97 -5.71
N ARG A 67 -2.93 9.53 -6.06
CA ARG A 67 -3.56 10.63 -5.30
C ARG A 67 -3.99 10.18 -3.92
N GLY A 68 -3.73 11.01 -2.92
CA GLY A 68 -4.19 10.79 -1.55
C GLY A 68 -3.32 9.86 -0.71
N VAL A 69 -2.23 9.29 -1.26
CA VAL A 69 -1.27 8.47 -0.49
C VAL A 69 -0.66 9.25 0.66
N THR A 70 -0.08 10.43 0.40
CA THR A 70 0.52 11.27 1.46
C THR A 70 -0.49 11.61 2.56
N LYS A 71 -1.71 12.01 2.19
CA LYS A 71 -2.79 12.29 3.14
C LYS A 71 -3.17 11.05 3.95
N ALA A 72 -3.18 9.88 3.33
CA ALA A 72 -3.49 8.63 3.99
C ALA A 72 -2.37 8.20 4.95
N ILE A 73 -1.09 8.34 4.58
CA ILE A 73 0.06 8.09 5.47
C ILE A 73 -0.06 8.97 6.73
N TRP A 74 -0.20 10.29 6.57
CA TRP A 74 -0.31 11.18 7.72
C TRP A 74 -1.53 10.91 8.58
N ARG A 75 -2.66 10.50 7.99
CA ARG A 75 -3.82 10.05 8.75
C ARG A 75 -3.47 8.83 9.60
N LEU A 76 -2.85 7.81 9.02
CA LEU A 76 -2.49 6.58 9.73
C LEU A 76 -1.45 6.84 10.84
N VAL A 77 -0.52 7.76 10.62
CA VAL A 77 0.43 8.21 11.65
C VAL A 77 -0.31 8.91 12.79
N ASN A 78 -1.21 9.84 12.49
CA ASN A 78 -1.99 10.55 13.50
C ASN A 78 -2.96 9.64 14.29
N GLU A 79 -3.43 8.56 13.66
CA GLU A 79 -4.27 7.53 14.29
C GLU A 79 -3.47 6.49 15.08
N GLY A 80 -2.13 6.58 15.08
CA GLY A 80 -1.25 5.63 15.76
C GLY A 80 -1.17 4.25 15.09
N ILE A 81 -1.64 4.13 13.86
CA ILE A 81 -1.62 2.89 13.07
C ILE A 81 -0.26 2.69 12.40
N LEU A 82 0.34 3.78 11.91
CA LEU A 82 1.73 3.80 11.48
C LEU A 82 2.61 4.38 12.59
N VAL A 83 3.63 3.62 12.96
CA VAL A 83 4.60 4.00 13.99
C VAL A 83 5.91 4.36 13.30
N CYS A 84 6.50 5.49 13.69
CA CYS A 84 7.81 5.89 13.22
C CYS A 84 8.88 5.09 13.98
N VAL A 85 9.74 4.41 13.23
CA VAL A 85 10.90 3.68 13.74
C VAL A 85 12.17 4.26 13.12
N ASP A 86 13.24 4.33 13.90
CA ASP A 86 14.53 4.75 13.39
C ASP A 86 15.25 3.53 12.80
N GLY A 87 15.55 3.59 11.50
CA GLY A 87 16.34 2.59 10.81
C GLY A 87 17.81 2.64 11.27
N SER A 88 18.48 1.49 11.21
CA SER A 88 19.92 1.37 11.50
C SER A 88 20.81 2.17 10.55
N ASP A 89 20.27 2.57 9.40
CA ASP A 89 20.87 3.42 8.38
C ASP A 89 20.68 4.93 8.65
N GLY A 90 20.05 5.30 9.77
CA GLY A 90 19.74 6.69 10.11
C GLY A 90 18.54 7.27 9.36
N ARG A 91 17.79 6.44 8.62
CA ARG A 91 16.54 6.84 7.96
C ARG A 91 15.35 6.48 8.85
N SER A 92 14.45 7.43 9.06
CA SER A 92 13.18 7.16 9.74
C SER A 92 12.22 6.45 8.78
N ARG A 93 11.55 5.41 9.27
CA ARG A 93 10.63 4.59 8.50
C ARG A 93 9.30 4.46 9.25
N PHE A 94 8.22 4.22 8.53
CA PHE A 94 6.91 3.92 9.08
C PHE A 94 6.65 2.42 8.99
N GLU A 95 6.26 1.84 10.12
CA GLU A 95 5.84 0.44 10.24
C GLU A 95 4.39 0.37 10.71
N LEU A 96 3.68 -0.66 10.27
CA LEU A 96 2.32 -0.91 10.72
C LEU A 96 2.34 -1.49 12.13
N ASP A 97 1.51 -0.95 13.03
CA ASP A 97 1.33 -1.51 14.36
C ASP A 97 0.99 -3.01 14.30
N ALA A 98 1.63 -3.81 15.16
CA ALA A 98 1.54 -5.26 15.11
C ALA A 98 0.11 -5.79 15.32
N ASN A 99 -0.70 -5.14 16.17
CA ASN A 99 -2.10 -5.53 16.36
C ASN A 99 -2.93 -5.25 15.11
N THR A 100 -2.62 -4.16 14.41
CA THR A 100 -3.26 -3.79 13.15
C THR A 100 -2.99 -4.82 12.05
N VAL A 101 -1.75 -5.34 11.94
CA VAL A 101 -1.41 -6.38 10.94
C VAL A 101 -2.32 -7.60 11.05
N SER A 102 -2.51 -8.14 12.26
CA SER A 102 -3.35 -9.34 12.47
C SER A 102 -4.83 -9.09 12.20
N ARG A 103 -5.34 -7.88 12.48
CA ARG A 103 -6.71 -7.49 12.14
C ARG A 103 -6.89 -7.44 10.62
N ILE A 104 -6.04 -6.69 9.92
CA ILE A 104 -6.15 -6.48 8.48
C ILE A 104 -6.03 -7.78 7.70
N ARG A 105 -5.12 -8.68 8.07
CA ARG A 105 -5.01 -9.99 7.40
C ARG A 105 -6.31 -10.80 7.46
N ARG A 106 -7.05 -10.74 8.57
CA ARG A 106 -8.36 -11.40 8.68
C ARG A 106 -9.41 -10.76 7.79
N GLU A 107 -9.33 -9.44 7.59
CA GLU A 107 -10.23 -8.71 6.69
C GLU A 107 -9.91 -9.03 5.22
N VAL A 108 -8.63 -9.11 4.84
CA VAL A 108 -8.20 -9.55 3.50
C VAL A 108 -8.73 -10.94 3.16
N MET A 109 -8.71 -11.88 4.11
CA MET A 109 -9.23 -13.24 3.91
C MET A 109 -10.75 -13.31 3.68
N ARG A 110 -11.48 -12.20 3.88
CA ARG A 110 -12.92 -12.10 3.57
C ARG A 110 -13.21 -11.52 2.19
N LEU A 111 -12.18 -11.01 1.50
CA LEU A 111 -12.32 -10.49 0.15
C LEU A 111 -12.49 -11.64 -0.86
N ALA A 112 -12.98 -11.29 -2.05
CA ALA A 112 -12.92 -12.21 -3.18
C ALA A 112 -11.46 -12.67 -3.40
N PRO A 113 -11.21 -13.96 -3.72
CA PRO A 113 -9.85 -14.50 -3.86
C PRO A 113 -8.96 -13.68 -4.80
N ASP A 114 -9.50 -13.21 -5.92
CA ASP A 114 -8.76 -12.43 -6.90
C ASP A 114 -8.32 -11.06 -6.34
N CYS A 115 -9.17 -10.38 -5.56
CA CYS A 115 -8.83 -9.13 -4.90
C CYS A 115 -7.78 -9.34 -3.80
N ALA A 116 -7.95 -10.38 -2.97
CA ALA A 116 -6.96 -10.71 -1.94
C ALA A 116 -5.60 -11.01 -2.58
N ALA A 117 -5.58 -11.79 -3.66
CA ALA A 117 -4.37 -12.11 -4.41
C ALA A 117 -3.74 -10.87 -5.05
N ALA A 118 -4.54 -9.95 -5.59
CA ALA A 118 -4.04 -8.67 -6.11
C ALA A 118 -3.36 -7.84 -5.03
N LEU A 119 -4.01 -7.64 -3.88
CA LEU A 119 -3.45 -6.93 -2.73
C LEU A 119 -2.15 -7.58 -2.21
N GLN A 120 -2.12 -8.91 -2.16
CA GLN A 120 -0.96 -9.66 -1.71
C GLN A 120 0.22 -9.52 -2.69
N ARG A 121 -0.04 -9.56 -4.01
CA ARG A 121 0.98 -9.27 -5.04
C ARG A 121 1.47 -7.82 -4.94
N THR A 122 0.58 -6.86 -4.72
CA THR A 122 0.95 -5.45 -4.53
C THR A 122 1.84 -5.27 -3.30
N GLY A 123 1.52 -5.91 -2.17
CA GLY A 123 2.39 -5.92 -0.99
C GLY A 123 3.77 -6.51 -1.27
N GLN A 124 3.84 -7.64 -1.98
CA GLN A 124 5.11 -8.25 -2.38
C GLN A 124 5.92 -7.34 -3.31
N ARG A 125 5.26 -6.69 -4.27
CA ARG A 125 5.89 -5.74 -5.20
C ARG A 125 6.46 -4.54 -4.46
N PHE A 126 5.69 -3.97 -3.54
CA PHE A 126 6.15 -2.90 -2.66
C PHE A 126 7.39 -3.34 -1.87
N ALA A 127 7.36 -4.52 -1.24
CA ALA A 127 8.50 -5.04 -0.49
C ALA A 127 9.76 -5.21 -1.36
N GLN A 128 9.61 -5.71 -2.58
CA GLN A 128 10.72 -5.84 -3.53
C GLN A 128 11.31 -4.48 -3.90
N ASN A 129 10.46 -3.52 -4.24
CA ASN A 129 10.88 -2.17 -4.62
C ASN A 129 11.55 -1.43 -3.44
N ALA A 130 11.06 -1.62 -2.22
CA ALA A 130 11.61 -1.02 -1.02
C ALA A 130 13.04 -1.53 -0.70
N VAL A 131 13.33 -2.80 -0.98
CA VAL A 131 14.69 -3.35 -0.86
C VAL A 131 15.66 -2.72 -1.87
N VAL A 132 15.20 -2.46 -3.10
CA VAL A 132 16.01 -1.81 -4.14
C VAL A 132 16.28 -0.33 -3.82
N ALA A 133 15.34 0.34 -3.13
CA ALA A 133 15.46 1.73 -2.73
C ALA A 133 16.33 1.98 -1.47
N SER A 134 16.61 0.92 -0.70
CA SER A 134 17.32 0.98 0.59
C SER A 134 18.83 1.08 0.42
#